data_AF-A0A356D2K4-F1
#
_entry.id   AF-A0A356D2K4-F1
#
_cell.length_a   1.000
_cell.length_b   1.000
_cell.length_c   1.000
_cell.angle_alpha   90.00
_cell.angle_beta   90.00
_cell.angle_gamma   90.00
#
_symmetry.space_group_name_H-M   'P 1'
#
loop_
_entity.id
_entity.type
_entity.pdbx_description
1 polymer ?
#
loop_
_entity_poly.entity_id
_entity_poly.type
_entity_poly.pdbx_seq_one_letter_code
_entity_poly.pdbx_strand_id
1 'polypeptide(L)'
;MKIISIFFYFILMLIIPFAQASGVSIGGTRFIYEINKREINIPIFNGDKEKSYLIQSWVSSFDNNTKSPFIAMPPLFRIEPNSHGSARISYIGEPLGANQEKLYLLNVKAIPPKEGNAENELQIIINSQFKLFLRSQDMVPIDFEQVKIVKKSDGIMINNQTPYHLSIKKILIDGKKAKGIGIVYPFKNDYILKIKTTDKNLIEVKFINDYGAIVVKK
;
A
#
# COMPACT_ATOMS: atom_id res chain seq x y z
N MET A 1 -46.50 19.69 28.47
CA MET A 1 -45.35 20.46 27.94
C MET A 1 -44.02 19.70 27.99
N LYS A 2 -43.69 18.95 29.05
CA LYS A 2 -42.40 18.20 29.13
C LYS A 2 -42.25 17.08 28.08
N ILE A 3 -43.32 16.35 27.73
CA ILE A 3 -43.28 15.27 26.73
C ILE A 3 -43.01 15.79 25.31
N ILE A 4 -43.60 16.93 24.95
CA ILE A 4 -43.36 17.60 23.65
C ILE A 4 -41.90 18.08 23.55
N SER A 5 -41.34 18.59 24.66
CA SER A 5 -39.93 18.98 24.73
C SER A 5 -38.98 17.77 24.59
N ILE A 6 -39.29 16.64 25.25
CA ILE A 6 -38.49 15.40 25.11
C ILE A 6 -38.56 14.86 23.68
N PHE A 7 -39.72 14.91 23.03
CA PHE A 7 -39.87 14.48 21.63
C PHE A 7 -39.08 15.40 20.68
N PHE A 8 -39.07 16.71 20.95
CA PHE A 8 -38.27 17.69 20.20
C PHE A 8 -36.76 17.46 20.34
N TYR A 9 -36.27 17.17 21.56
CA TYR A 9 -34.87 16.79 21.80
C TYR A 9 -34.49 15.46 21.14
N PHE A 10 -35.42 14.49 21.10
CA PHE A 10 -35.20 13.20 20.42
C PHE A 10 -35.11 13.37 18.89
N ILE A 11 -35.92 14.26 18.31
CA ILE A 11 -35.86 14.60 16.88
C ILE A 11 -34.58 15.36 16.52
N LEU A 12 -34.07 16.21 17.42
CA LEU A 12 -32.81 16.94 17.22
C LEU A 12 -31.58 16.01 17.23
N MET A 13 -31.64 14.89 17.96
CA MET A 13 -30.59 13.87 17.99
C MET A 13 -30.54 12.98 16.74
N LEU A 14 -31.60 12.97 15.91
CA LEU A 14 -31.63 12.18 14.66
C LEU A 14 -30.95 12.87 13.47
N ILE A 15 -30.50 14.13 13.61
CA ILE A 15 -29.86 14.93 12.56
C ILE A 15 -28.33 14.93 12.73
N ILE A 16 -27.74 13.76 13.01
CA ILE A 16 -26.27 13.64 12.95
C ILE A 16 -25.89 13.53 11.47
N PRO A 17 -25.17 14.51 10.89
CA PRO A 17 -24.69 14.37 9.52
C PRO A 17 -23.71 13.19 9.48
N PHE A 18 -24.06 12.16 8.73
CA PHE A 18 -23.10 11.12 8.37
C PHE A 18 -22.04 11.76 7.48
N ALA A 19 -20.82 11.90 8.00
CA ALA A 19 -19.68 12.27 7.20
C ALA A 19 -19.46 11.18 6.14
N GLN A 20 -19.86 11.44 4.89
CA GLN A 20 -19.54 10.55 3.78
C GLN A 20 -18.18 10.98 3.23
N ALA A 21 -17.13 10.24 3.58
CA ALA A 21 -15.86 10.35 2.89
C ALA A 21 -16.04 9.70 1.52
N SER A 22 -15.91 10.50 0.46
CA SER A 22 -16.00 10.02 -0.92
C SER A 22 -14.78 10.43 -1.73
N GLY A 23 -14.50 9.70 -2.81
CA GLY A 23 -13.34 9.91 -3.66
C GLY A 23 -12.91 8.65 -4.41
N VAL A 24 -11.67 8.67 -4.89
CA VAL A 24 -11.10 7.58 -5.67
C VAL A 24 -10.46 6.53 -4.76
N SER A 25 -10.85 5.27 -4.96
CA SER A 25 -10.33 4.10 -4.27
C SER A 25 -9.74 3.10 -5.27
N ILE A 26 -8.74 2.35 -4.81
CA ILE A 26 -8.04 1.35 -5.61
C ILE A 26 -8.35 -0.01 -4.99
N GLY A 27 -8.71 -1.01 -5.80
CA GLY A 27 -9.10 -2.34 -5.34
C GLY A 27 -7.92 -3.23 -4.91
N GLY A 28 -6.96 -2.66 -4.19
CA GLY A 28 -5.79 -3.35 -3.67
C GLY A 28 -4.89 -2.42 -2.84
N THR A 29 -4.09 -3.00 -1.96
CA THR A 29 -3.07 -2.27 -1.16
C THR A 29 -1.63 -2.58 -1.59
N ARG A 30 -1.49 -3.55 -2.50
CA ARG A 30 -0.26 -4.06 -3.10
C ARG A 30 -0.65 -4.90 -4.32
N PHE A 31 0.29 -5.05 -5.23
CA PHE A 31 0.07 -5.76 -6.48
C PHE A 31 1.25 -6.69 -6.78
N ILE A 32 0.94 -7.83 -7.39
CA ILE A 32 1.93 -8.81 -7.81
C ILE A 32 1.80 -8.95 -9.31
N TYR A 33 2.92 -8.81 -10.01
CA TYR A 33 3.04 -9.07 -11.43
C TYR A 33 3.88 -10.33 -11.59
N GLU A 34 3.26 -11.44 -11.97
CA GLU A 34 3.98 -12.65 -12.38
C GLU A 34 4.56 -12.43 -13.78
N ILE A 35 5.83 -12.76 -14.00
CA ILE A 35 6.57 -12.46 -15.24
C ILE A 35 5.96 -13.09 -16.51
N ASN A 36 5.18 -14.17 -16.37
CA ASN A 36 4.50 -14.86 -17.46
C ASN A 36 3.15 -14.21 -17.84
N LYS A 37 2.65 -13.25 -17.06
CA LYS A 37 1.42 -12.53 -17.37
C LYS A 37 1.74 -11.44 -18.38
N ARG A 38 0.85 -11.24 -19.34
CA ARG A 38 0.93 -10.12 -20.27
C ARG A 38 0.74 -8.79 -19.52
N GLU A 39 -0.27 -8.73 -18.67
CA GLU A 39 -0.64 -7.55 -17.89
C GLU A 39 -1.39 -7.94 -16.62
N ILE A 40 -1.45 -7.01 -15.67
CA ILE A 40 -2.33 -7.08 -14.50
C ILE A 40 -3.33 -5.93 -14.52
N ASN A 41 -4.54 -6.18 -14.04
CA ASN A 41 -5.60 -5.18 -13.95
C ASN A 41 -5.60 -4.49 -12.58
N ILE A 42 -5.65 -3.15 -12.59
CA ILE A 42 -5.76 -2.32 -11.39
C ILE A 42 -7.17 -1.71 -11.37
N PRO A 43 -8.10 -2.29 -10.60
CA PRO A 43 -9.46 -1.75 -10.48
C PRO A 43 -9.45 -0.44 -9.69
N ILE A 44 -10.14 0.56 -10.22
CA ILE A 44 -10.24 1.90 -9.65
C ILE A 44 -11.72 2.27 -9.58
N PHE A 45 -12.17 2.73 -8.42
CA PHE A 45 -13.56 3.11 -8.18
C PHE A 45 -13.63 4.56 -7.73
N ASN A 46 -14.45 5.35 -8.42
CA ASN A 46 -14.82 6.68 -7.98
C ASN A 46 -16.14 6.60 -7.22
N GLY A 47 -16.09 6.72 -5.90
CA GLY A 47 -17.29 6.75 -5.06
C GLY A 47 -17.96 8.12 -5.00
N ASP A 48 -17.35 9.16 -5.57
CA ASP A 48 -17.92 10.52 -5.55
C ASP A 48 -19.22 10.54 -6.35
N LYS A 49 -20.25 11.22 -5.83
CA LYS A 49 -21.59 11.26 -6.44
C LYS A 49 -21.70 12.32 -7.53
N GLU A 50 -20.81 13.31 -7.53
CA GLU A 50 -20.92 14.49 -8.38
C GLU A 50 -19.64 14.76 -9.16
N LYS A 51 -18.47 14.45 -8.60
CA LYS A 51 -17.18 14.78 -9.20
C LYS A 51 -16.63 13.63 -10.02
N SER A 52 -16.34 13.91 -11.30
CA SER A 52 -15.46 13.06 -12.11
C SER A 52 -14.01 13.22 -11.67
N TYR A 53 -13.11 12.28 -12.00
CA TYR A 53 -11.67 12.47 -11.78
C TYR A 53 -10.88 12.11 -13.04
N LEU A 54 -9.77 12.80 -13.26
CA LEU A 54 -8.73 12.33 -14.18
C LEU A 54 -7.77 11.43 -13.39
N ILE A 55 -7.58 10.21 -13.87
CA ILE A 55 -6.73 9.20 -13.28
C ILE A 55 -5.46 9.05 -14.12
N GLN A 56 -4.33 9.43 -13.56
CA GLN A 56 -3.01 9.18 -14.14
C GLN A 56 -2.34 8.01 -13.43
N SER A 57 -1.90 7.00 -14.18
CA SER A 57 -1.24 5.82 -13.62
C SER A 57 0.16 5.65 -14.21
N TRP A 58 1.14 5.31 -13.38
CA TRP A 58 2.49 4.94 -13.82
C TRP A 58 3.19 4.10 -12.76
N VAL A 59 4.30 3.45 -13.13
CA VAL A 59 5.14 2.72 -12.18
C VAL A 59 6.49 3.42 -12.07
N SER A 60 7.01 3.56 -10.86
CA SER A 60 8.34 4.09 -10.57
C SER A 60 9.23 3.04 -9.90
N SER A 61 10.54 3.24 -9.98
CA SER A 61 11.50 2.49 -9.14
C SER A 61 11.17 2.72 -7.66
N PHE A 62 11.42 1.71 -6.82
CA PHE A 62 11.24 1.85 -5.37
C PHE A 62 12.26 2.82 -4.76
N ASP A 63 13.53 2.78 -5.21
CA ASP A 63 14.62 3.62 -4.69
C ASP A 63 14.86 4.92 -5.51
N ASN A 64 13.90 5.35 -6.36
CA ASN A 64 13.98 6.55 -7.21
C ASN A 64 15.19 6.69 -8.18
N ASN A 65 16.07 5.69 -8.29
CA ASN A 65 17.33 5.81 -9.04
C ASN A 65 17.26 5.30 -10.49
N THR A 66 16.16 4.68 -10.93
CA THR A 66 16.05 4.07 -12.27
C THR A 66 14.68 4.26 -12.90
N LYS A 67 14.64 4.23 -14.25
CA LYS A 67 13.38 4.15 -15.01
C LYS A 67 12.72 2.79 -14.76
N SER A 68 11.41 2.81 -14.57
CA SER A 68 10.63 1.58 -14.40
C SER A 68 10.36 0.92 -15.77
N PRO A 69 10.61 -0.39 -15.93
CA PRO A 69 10.31 -1.14 -17.15
C PRO A 69 8.83 -1.56 -17.25
N PHE A 70 7.92 -0.67 -16.83
CA PHE A 70 6.49 -0.93 -16.79
C PHE A 70 5.72 0.17 -17.51
N ILE A 71 4.69 -0.23 -18.22
CA ILE A 71 3.75 0.66 -18.91
C ILE A 71 2.39 0.53 -18.24
N ALA A 72 1.74 1.67 -17.97
CA ALA A 72 0.35 1.73 -17.55
C ALA A 72 -0.54 2.13 -18.73
N MET A 73 -1.64 1.40 -18.94
CA MET A 73 -2.56 1.59 -20.07
C MET A 73 -4.04 1.55 -19.64
N PRO A 74 -4.84 2.58 -19.94
CA PRO A 74 -4.40 3.89 -20.44
C PRO A 74 -3.57 4.63 -19.36
N PRO A 75 -2.57 5.44 -19.75
CA PRO A 75 -1.74 6.18 -18.78
C PRO A 75 -2.51 7.34 -18.13
N LEU A 76 -3.56 7.83 -18.79
CA LEU A 76 -4.46 8.88 -18.32
C LEU A 76 -5.88 8.59 -18.83
N PHE A 77 -6.87 8.59 -17.95
CA PHE A 77 -8.28 8.45 -18.34
C PHE A 77 -9.19 9.18 -17.36
N ARG A 78 -10.42 9.49 -17.79
CA ARG A 78 -11.45 10.09 -16.93
C ARG A 78 -12.33 9.00 -16.34
N ILE A 79 -12.68 9.12 -15.07
CA ILE A 79 -13.66 8.28 -14.38
C ILE A 79 -14.82 9.16 -13.91
N GLU A 80 -16.05 8.78 -14.26
CA GLU A 80 -17.25 9.53 -13.93
C GLU A 80 -17.69 9.31 -12.47
N PRO A 81 -18.59 10.12 -11.93
CA PRO A 81 -19.15 9.90 -10.59
C PRO A 81 -19.76 8.50 -10.44
N ASN A 82 -19.60 7.90 -9.26
CA ASN A 82 -20.12 6.59 -8.87
C ASN A 82 -19.85 5.49 -9.91
N SER A 83 -18.65 5.50 -10.51
CA SER A 83 -18.29 4.63 -11.62
C SER A 83 -16.98 3.89 -11.38
N HIS A 84 -16.77 2.85 -12.19
CA HIS A 84 -15.57 2.02 -12.15
C HIS A 84 -14.72 2.26 -13.39
N GLY A 85 -13.40 2.21 -13.20
CA GLY A 85 -12.40 2.23 -14.25
C GLY A 85 -11.28 1.25 -13.94
N SER A 86 -10.31 1.17 -14.86
CA SER A 86 -9.14 0.34 -14.62
C SER A 86 -7.92 0.83 -15.38
N ALA A 87 -6.75 0.63 -14.79
CA ALA A 87 -5.46 0.75 -15.44
C ALA A 87 -4.84 -0.63 -15.58
N ARG A 88 -4.27 -0.94 -16.74
CA ARG A 88 -3.56 -2.19 -17.00
C ARG A 88 -2.06 -1.93 -16.92
N ILE A 89 -1.35 -2.73 -16.14
CA ILE A 89 0.10 -2.61 -15.96
C ILE A 89 0.75 -3.75 -16.73
N SER A 90 1.67 -3.43 -17.64
CA SER A 90 2.44 -4.38 -18.46
C SER A 90 3.94 -4.21 -18.20
N TYR A 91 4.67 -5.31 -18.09
CA TYR A 91 6.12 -5.32 -18.00
C TYR A 91 6.75 -5.42 -19.40
N ILE A 92 7.78 -4.62 -19.66
CA ILE A 92 8.50 -4.58 -20.94
C ILE A 92 10.01 -4.64 -20.76
N GLY A 93 10.47 -5.10 -19.58
CA GLY A 93 11.88 -5.23 -19.27
C GLY A 93 12.44 -6.61 -19.60
N GLU A 94 13.68 -6.82 -19.16
CA GLU A 94 14.37 -8.09 -19.30
C GLU A 94 13.70 -9.22 -18.53
N PRO A 95 13.81 -10.47 -19.00
CA PRO A 95 13.36 -11.64 -18.26
C PRO A 95 13.89 -11.66 -16.82
N LEU A 96 13.11 -12.26 -15.93
CA LEU A 96 13.51 -12.45 -14.55
C LEU A 96 14.20 -13.80 -14.36
N GLY A 97 15.26 -13.82 -13.55
CA GLY A 97 15.89 -15.09 -13.16
C GLY A 97 14.96 -15.94 -12.29
N ALA A 98 15.32 -17.21 -12.12
CA ALA A 98 14.63 -18.13 -11.24
C ALA A 98 14.62 -17.64 -9.78
N ASN A 99 13.53 -17.89 -9.06
CA ASN A 99 13.35 -17.50 -7.64
C ASN A 99 13.73 -16.04 -7.33
N GLN A 100 13.41 -15.13 -8.25
CA GLN A 100 13.68 -13.72 -8.09
C GLN A 100 12.39 -12.92 -7.91
N GLU A 101 12.47 -11.91 -7.06
CA GLU A 101 11.48 -10.84 -6.92
C GLU A 101 12.17 -9.48 -7.08
N LYS A 102 11.48 -8.52 -7.69
CA LYS A 102 11.89 -7.10 -7.74
C LYS A 102 10.75 -6.21 -7.24
N LEU A 103 11.09 -5.12 -6.57
CA LEU A 103 10.13 -4.20 -5.97
C LEU A 103 10.07 -2.87 -6.72
N TYR A 104 8.84 -2.43 -7.00
CA TYR A 104 8.50 -1.16 -7.65
C TYR A 104 7.35 -0.47 -6.91
N LEU A 105 7.03 0.77 -7.32
CA LEU A 105 5.89 1.52 -6.83
C LEU A 105 4.91 1.79 -7.97
N LEU A 106 3.69 1.28 -7.85
CA LEU A 106 2.55 1.71 -8.66
C LEU A 106 2.01 3.02 -8.10
N ASN A 107 1.91 4.03 -8.95
CA ASN A 107 1.36 5.33 -8.63
C ASN A 107 0.00 5.47 -9.33
N VAL A 108 -1.01 5.90 -8.59
CA VAL A 108 -2.34 6.23 -9.09
C VAL A 108 -2.68 7.63 -8.58
N LYS A 109 -2.62 8.62 -9.47
CA LYS A 109 -2.90 10.02 -9.17
C LYS A 109 -4.33 10.36 -9.61
N ALA A 110 -5.16 10.74 -8.64
CA ALA A 110 -6.50 11.23 -8.86
C ALA A 110 -6.49 12.76 -8.88
N ILE A 111 -6.84 13.34 -10.02
CA ILE A 111 -6.88 14.78 -10.27
C ILE A 111 -8.36 15.19 -10.33
N PRO A 112 -8.85 15.97 -9.35
CA PRO A 112 -10.22 16.48 -9.37
C PRO A 112 -10.40 17.52 -10.48
N PRO A 113 -11.65 17.80 -10.90
CA PRO A 113 -11.95 18.95 -11.74
C PRO A 113 -11.59 20.23 -10.99
N LYS A 114 -11.30 21.29 -11.75
CA LYS A 114 -11.20 22.63 -11.19
C LYS A 114 -12.62 23.17 -11.00
N GLU A 115 -12.96 23.67 -9.82
CA GLU A 115 -14.28 24.23 -9.53
C GLU A 115 -14.25 25.76 -9.62
N GLY A 116 -14.80 26.31 -10.70
CA GLY A 116 -15.09 27.75 -10.81
C GLY A 116 -13.89 28.70 -10.89
N ASN A 117 -14.21 30.00 -10.94
CA ASN A 117 -13.27 31.12 -11.07
C ASN A 117 -12.91 31.74 -9.71
N ALA A 118 -12.74 30.92 -8.67
CA ALA A 118 -12.27 31.46 -7.38
C ALA A 118 -10.84 32.00 -7.56
N GLU A 119 -10.62 33.27 -7.22
CA GLU A 119 -9.30 33.89 -7.32
C GLU A 119 -8.28 33.25 -6.36
N ASN A 120 -8.75 32.67 -5.25
CA ASN A 120 -7.92 32.00 -4.25
C ASN A 120 -8.51 30.62 -3.90
N GLU A 121 -8.02 29.57 -4.54
CA GLU A 121 -8.43 28.19 -4.31
C GLU A 121 -7.22 27.30 -3.99
N LEU A 122 -7.34 26.45 -2.97
CA LEU A 122 -6.41 25.36 -2.71
C LEU A 122 -6.98 24.05 -3.27
N GLN A 123 -6.38 23.54 -4.33
CA GLN A 123 -6.75 22.26 -4.92
C GLN A 123 -5.80 21.15 -4.44
N ILE A 124 -6.37 20.06 -3.91
CA ILE A 124 -5.62 18.90 -3.44
C ILE A 124 -5.68 17.78 -4.48
N ILE A 125 -4.52 17.34 -4.94
CA ILE A 125 -4.35 16.19 -5.84
C ILE A 125 -3.76 15.04 -5.04
N ILE A 126 -4.40 13.87 -5.08
CA ILE A 126 -3.96 12.70 -4.32
C ILE A 126 -3.20 11.75 -5.24
N ASN A 127 -1.94 11.44 -4.90
CA ASN A 127 -1.17 10.37 -5.53
C ASN A 127 -1.05 9.19 -4.55
N SER A 128 -1.80 8.11 -4.81
CA SER A 128 -1.71 6.88 -4.04
C SER A 128 -0.58 5.99 -4.56
N GLN A 129 0.30 5.56 -3.65
CA GLN A 129 1.44 4.70 -3.98
C GLN A 129 1.26 3.31 -3.38
N PHE A 130 1.42 2.29 -4.23
CA PHE A 130 1.26 0.89 -3.87
C PHE A 130 2.53 0.12 -4.22
N LYS A 131 2.92 -0.82 -3.36
CA LYS A 131 4.02 -1.75 -3.69
C LYS A 131 3.59 -2.65 -4.85
N LEU A 132 4.43 -2.72 -5.88
CA LEU A 132 4.29 -3.62 -7.01
C LEU A 132 5.47 -4.60 -7.00
N PHE A 133 5.20 -5.88 -6.79
CA PHE A 133 6.21 -6.93 -6.78
C PHE A 133 6.23 -7.62 -8.13
N LEU A 134 7.35 -7.53 -8.86
CA LEU A 134 7.61 -8.31 -10.06
C LEU A 134 8.20 -9.66 -9.64
N ARG A 135 7.54 -10.75 -10.00
CA ARG A 135 7.79 -12.08 -9.48
C ARG A 135 8.05 -13.09 -10.59
N SER A 136 9.07 -13.91 -10.41
CA SER A 136 9.36 -15.05 -11.30
C SER A 136 8.25 -16.09 -11.18
N GLN A 137 7.98 -16.84 -12.26
CA GLN A 137 6.86 -17.78 -12.28
C GLN A 137 7.11 -18.99 -11.37
N ASP A 138 8.37 -19.35 -11.16
CA ASP A 138 8.86 -20.52 -10.44
C ASP A 138 9.06 -20.27 -8.93
N MET A 139 8.50 -19.20 -8.39
CA MET A 139 8.61 -18.87 -6.96
C MET A 139 7.94 -19.92 -6.07
N VAL A 140 8.74 -20.56 -5.21
CA VAL A 140 8.27 -21.46 -4.15
C VAL A 140 7.53 -20.65 -3.08
N PRO A 141 6.35 -21.10 -2.59
CA PRO A 141 5.63 -20.40 -1.52
C PRO A 141 6.52 -20.02 -0.34
N ILE A 142 6.31 -18.82 0.20
CA ILE A 142 7.11 -18.31 1.30
C ILE A 142 6.98 -19.20 2.55
N ASP A 143 8.13 -19.67 3.04
CA ASP A 143 8.26 -20.34 4.33
C ASP A 143 8.78 -19.33 5.36
N PHE A 144 7.90 -18.92 6.29
CA PHE A 144 8.24 -17.94 7.33
C PHE A 144 9.17 -18.50 8.42
N GLU A 145 9.49 -19.79 8.43
CA GLU A 145 10.56 -20.33 9.29
C GLU A 145 11.96 -19.92 8.84
N GLN A 146 12.10 -19.59 7.56
CA GLN A 146 13.33 -19.03 6.97
C GLN A 146 13.50 -17.52 7.23
N VAL A 147 12.55 -16.91 7.97
CA VAL A 147 12.61 -15.52 8.42
C VAL A 147 12.86 -15.50 9.93
N LYS A 148 14.03 -15.00 10.35
CA LYS A 148 14.44 -15.03 11.76
C LYS A 148 14.68 -13.62 12.31
N ILE A 149 14.16 -13.36 13.51
CA ILE A 149 14.51 -12.18 14.30
C ILE A 149 15.85 -12.46 14.98
N VAL A 150 16.82 -11.57 14.77
CA VAL A 150 18.15 -11.66 15.38
C VAL A 150 18.34 -10.43 16.26
N LYS A 151 18.43 -10.65 17.58
CA LYS A 151 18.78 -9.60 18.54
C LYS A 151 20.29 -9.39 18.53
N LYS A 152 20.72 -8.13 18.48
CA LYS A 152 22.11 -7.69 18.64
C LYS A 152 22.15 -6.66 19.77
N SER A 153 23.34 -6.47 20.34
CA SER A 153 23.56 -5.49 21.41
C SER A 153 23.20 -4.05 20.99
N ASP A 154 23.29 -3.76 19.69
CA ASP A 154 23.07 -2.44 19.08
C ASP A 154 21.79 -2.35 18.22
N GLY A 155 21.01 -3.42 18.11
CA GLY A 155 19.78 -3.40 17.32
C GLY A 155 19.07 -4.72 17.15
N ILE A 156 18.00 -4.66 16.37
CA ILE A 156 17.20 -5.82 15.96
C ILE A 156 17.38 -5.96 14.45
N MET A 157 17.74 -7.17 14.02
CA MET A 157 17.86 -7.53 12.61
C MET A 157 16.80 -8.54 12.22
N ILE A 158 16.45 -8.55 10.94
CA ILE A 158 15.72 -9.65 10.31
C ILE A 158 16.67 -10.35 9.34
N ASN A 159 16.91 -11.63 9.58
CA ASN A 159 17.53 -12.52 8.61
C ASN A 159 16.44 -13.10 7.71
N ASN A 160 16.36 -12.60 6.49
CA ASN A 160 15.44 -13.07 5.45
C ASN A 160 16.19 -14.01 4.50
N GLN A 161 16.00 -15.31 4.65
CA GLN A 161 16.60 -16.31 3.77
C GLN A 161 15.71 -16.65 2.56
N THR A 162 14.58 -15.95 2.39
CA THR A 162 13.60 -16.21 1.33
C THR A 162 13.85 -15.33 0.09
N PRO A 163 13.35 -15.73 -1.09
CA PRO A 163 13.41 -14.90 -2.31
C PRO A 163 12.41 -13.72 -2.32
N TYR A 164 11.72 -13.45 -1.20
CA TYR A 164 10.65 -12.45 -1.12
C TYR A 164 11.08 -11.18 -0.38
N HIS A 165 10.55 -10.03 -0.80
CA HIS A 165 10.61 -8.80 -0.04
C HIS A 165 9.63 -8.85 1.13
N LEU A 166 10.12 -8.66 2.35
CA LEU A 166 9.26 -8.68 3.54
C LEU A 166 8.78 -7.27 3.87
N SER A 167 7.46 -7.07 3.81
CA SER A 167 6.83 -5.79 4.17
C SER A 167 6.53 -5.71 5.66
N ILE A 168 7.28 -4.88 6.40
CA ILE A 168 7.06 -4.66 7.84
C ILE A 168 5.93 -3.67 8.05
N LYS A 169 4.87 -4.10 8.75
CA LYS A 169 3.76 -3.26 9.22
C LYS A 169 4.08 -2.59 10.54
N LYS A 170 4.65 -3.35 11.47
CA LYS A 170 4.83 -2.94 12.85
C LYS A 170 5.96 -3.71 13.50
N ILE A 171 6.73 -3.00 14.33
CA ILE A 171 7.71 -3.58 15.23
C ILE A 171 7.24 -3.24 16.65
N LEU A 172 7.19 -4.23 17.53
CA LEU A 172 6.84 -4.08 18.93
C LEU A 172 8.00 -4.58 19.80
N ILE A 173 8.32 -3.80 20.83
CA ILE A 173 9.29 -4.15 21.88
C ILE A 173 8.52 -4.09 23.19
N ASP A 174 8.36 -5.23 23.87
CA ASP A 174 7.59 -5.35 25.10
C ASP A 174 6.17 -4.73 24.97
N GLY A 175 5.54 -4.98 23.82
CA GLY A 175 4.21 -4.47 23.46
C GLY A 175 4.17 -3.00 22.98
N LYS A 176 5.26 -2.25 23.08
CA LYS A 176 5.33 -0.84 22.64
C LYS A 176 5.78 -0.72 21.19
N LYS A 177 5.13 0.15 20.42
CA LYS A 177 5.45 0.37 19.00
C LYS A 177 6.82 1.06 18.87
N ALA A 178 7.69 0.48 18.05
CA ALA A 178 8.95 1.08 17.63
C ALA A 178 8.89 1.46 16.14
N LYS A 179 9.61 2.53 15.77
CA LYS A 179 9.73 2.99 14.38
C LYS A 179 11.03 2.45 13.78
N GLY A 180 10.91 1.57 12.80
CA GLY A 180 12.03 0.99 12.06
C GLY A 180 11.85 1.11 10.55
N ILE A 181 12.62 0.32 9.80
CA ILE A 181 12.48 0.23 8.33
C ILE A 181 11.17 -0.48 7.93
N GLY A 182 10.71 -0.26 6.70
CA GLY A 182 9.44 -0.81 6.20
C GLY A 182 9.55 -2.02 5.27
N ILE A 183 10.77 -2.35 4.80
CA ILE A 183 11.07 -3.43 3.86
C ILE A 183 12.36 -4.12 4.29
N VAL A 184 12.40 -5.44 4.19
CA VAL A 184 13.64 -6.25 4.23
C VAL A 184 13.76 -6.96 2.89
N TYR A 185 14.92 -6.85 2.23
CA TYR A 185 15.13 -7.40 0.90
C TYR A 185 15.35 -8.92 0.91
N PRO A 186 15.12 -9.61 -0.22
CA PRO A 186 15.43 -11.04 -0.37
C PRO A 186 16.88 -11.38 -0.02
N PHE A 187 17.10 -12.51 0.64
CA PHE A 187 18.44 -13.01 0.99
C PHE A 187 19.33 -11.98 1.73
N LYS A 188 18.72 -11.10 2.53
CA LYS A 188 19.41 -10.09 3.33
C LYS A 188 19.26 -10.31 4.83
N ASN A 189 20.25 -9.81 5.56
CA ASN A 189 20.21 -9.68 6.99
C ASN A 189 20.31 -8.20 7.35
N ASP A 190 19.16 -7.54 7.49
CA ASP A 190 19.07 -6.09 7.64
C ASP A 190 18.71 -5.69 9.07
N TYR A 191 19.35 -4.63 9.56
CA TYR A 191 18.92 -3.95 10.78
C TYR A 191 17.57 -3.28 10.52
N ILE A 192 16.52 -3.77 11.19
CA ILE A 192 15.20 -3.16 11.13
C ILE A 192 15.06 -2.00 12.10
N LEU A 193 15.85 -2.00 13.17
CA LEU A 193 15.87 -0.97 14.20
C LEU A 193 17.23 -0.98 14.92
N LYS A 194 17.85 0.20 15.06
CA LYS A 194 19.05 0.37 15.89
C LYS A 194 18.67 0.89 17.26
N ILE A 195 18.70 0.03 18.26
CA ILE A 195 18.37 0.32 19.65
C ILE A 195 19.10 -0.69 20.53
N LYS A 196 19.53 -0.27 21.73
CA LYS A 196 20.02 -1.24 22.72
C LYS A 196 18.87 -2.14 23.13
N THR A 197 19.04 -3.44 22.90
CA THR A 197 18.12 -4.47 23.38
C THR A 197 18.87 -5.43 24.29
N THR A 198 18.13 -6.04 25.20
CA THR A 198 18.58 -7.14 26.06
C THR A 198 17.86 -8.42 25.64
N ASP A 199 18.40 -9.58 25.98
CA ASP A 199 17.79 -10.86 25.63
C ASP A 199 16.36 -11.03 26.21
N LYS A 200 16.08 -10.32 27.31
CA LYS A 200 14.78 -10.30 28.00
C LYS A 200 13.68 -9.56 27.23
N ASN A 201 14.01 -8.67 26.29
CA ASN A 201 12.99 -7.92 25.56
C ASN A 201 12.21 -8.85 24.63
N LEU A 202 10.87 -8.85 24.73
CA LEU A 202 10.00 -9.55 23.79
C LEU A 202 9.88 -8.72 22.52
N ILE A 203 10.35 -9.28 21.40
CA ILE A 203 10.29 -8.62 20.10
C ILE A 203 9.17 -9.27 19.29
N GLU A 204 8.31 -8.45 18.71
CA GLU A 204 7.29 -8.93 17.77
C GLU A 204 7.33 -8.08 16.50
N VAL A 205 7.46 -8.74 15.36
CA VAL A 205 7.47 -8.09 14.04
C VAL A 205 6.26 -8.58 13.26
N LYS A 206 5.43 -7.62 12.86
CA LYS A 206 4.24 -7.85 12.03
C LYS A 206 4.57 -7.54 10.59
N PHE A 207 4.50 -8.55 9.74
CA PHE A 207 4.62 -8.44 8.30
C PHE A 207 3.25 -8.36 7.64
N ILE A 208 3.21 -7.95 6.37
CA ILE A 208 2.02 -7.99 5.54
C ILE A 208 2.27 -8.93 4.36
N ASN A 209 1.40 -9.91 4.15
CA ASN A 209 1.50 -10.85 3.03
C ASN A 209 0.88 -10.30 1.74
N ASP A 210 0.89 -11.11 0.68
CA ASP A 210 0.39 -10.79 -0.66
C ASP A 210 -1.08 -10.33 -0.69
N TYR A 211 -1.91 -10.83 0.22
CA TYR A 211 -3.33 -10.50 0.34
C TYR A 211 -3.60 -9.30 1.27
N GLY A 212 -2.57 -8.67 1.83
CA GLY A 212 -2.73 -7.58 2.78
C GLY A 212 -2.99 -8.04 4.23
N ALA A 213 -2.97 -9.34 4.50
CA ALA A 213 -3.14 -9.89 5.85
C ALA A 213 -1.85 -9.80 6.68
N ILE A 214 -1.99 -9.84 8.00
CA ILE A 214 -0.87 -9.71 8.93
C ILE A 214 -0.29 -11.08 9.26
N VAL A 215 1.03 -11.22 9.14
CA VAL A 215 1.80 -12.37 9.64
C VAL A 215 2.68 -11.90 10.79
N VAL A 216 2.72 -12.67 11.89
CA VAL A 216 3.44 -12.27 13.12
C VAL A 216 4.64 -13.19 13.33
N LYS A 217 5.83 -12.61 13.54
CA LYS A 217 7.02 -13.30 14.02
C LYS A 217 7.40 -12.76 15.40
N LYS A 218 7.79 -13.66 16.30
CA LYS A 218 8.23 -13.36 17.67
C LYS A 218 9.65 -13.87 17.89
#